data_AF-A0A1B7NJ70-F1
#
_entry.id   AF-A0A1B7NJ70-F1
#
_cell.length_a   1.000
_cell.length_b   1.000
_cell.length_c   1.000
_cell.angle_alpha   90.00
_cell.angle_beta   90.00
_cell.angle_gamma   90.00
#
_symmetry.space_group_name_H-M   'P 1'
#
loop_
_entity.id
_entity.type
_entity.pdbx_description
1 polymer ?
#
loop_
_entity_poly.entity_id
_entity_poly.type
_entity_poly.pdbx_seq_one_letter_code
_entity_poly.pdbx_strand_id
1 'polypeptide(L)'
;MDLVGSPPAPESGSTQRAFPFGNTATPIVNTVLKYLYLAFLLLQFILALGNRPKGSKHSYIVSFVLFGIIQLYIIVLSMFLVVRAFSGGTLAFVTDQGIGEFLKSFFSSEGPGIIIIALAATFGLYFVASFMYLDPWHMFTSFPAYLLIMSSYINILMVYAFSNWHDVSWGTKGADKADALPSAQTQKEDGGKAAVIEEIDKPQADIDSQFESTVKRALTPYVEPKSNEGKTLDDSYRSFRTRLVTSWLFSNGILAVAITSEDVNKFGFNDVDLGFF
;
A
#
# COMPACT_ATOMS: atom_id res chain seq x y z
N MET A 1 17.38 -9.87 -5.64
CA MET A 1 17.39 -8.51 -5.04
C MET A 1 18.65 -8.32 -4.23
N ASP A 2 19.68 -7.84 -4.90
CA ASP A 2 20.82 -7.18 -4.27
C ASP A 2 20.45 -5.69 -4.17
N LEU A 3 20.59 -5.08 -3.00
CA LEU A 3 20.18 -3.67 -2.79
C LEU A 3 21.13 -2.68 -3.45
N VAL A 4 22.27 -3.19 -3.91
CA VAL A 4 23.29 -2.52 -4.71
C VAL A 4 23.71 -3.53 -5.78
N GLY A 5 24.09 -3.07 -6.98
CA GLY A 5 24.64 -4.00 -7.98
C GLY A 5 25.83 -4.75 -7.40
N SER A 6 25.91 -6.06 -7.66
CA SER A 6 27.08 -6.84 -7.24
C SER A 6 28.30 -6.27 -7.98
N PRO A 7 29.37 -5.90 -7.26
CA PRO A 7 30.58 -5.43 -7.94
C PRO A 7 31.09 -6.54 -8.86
N PRO A 8 31.62 -6.22 -10.05
CA PRO A 8 32.29 -7.21 -10.88
C PRO A 8 33.32 -7.97 -10.03
N ALA A 9 33.51 -9.25 -10.34
CA ALA A 9 34.60 -10.03 -9.76
C ALA A 9 35.89 -9.20 -9.83
N PRO A 10 36.78 -9.29 -8.82
CA PRO A 10 37.99 -8.47 -8.78
C PRO A 10 38.94 -8.89 -9.89
N GLU A 11 38.66 -8.44 -11.11
CA GLU A 11 39.66 -8.29 -12.15
C GLU A 11 40.61 -7.20 -11.63
N SER A 12 41.79 -7.67 -11.25
CA SER A 12 43.01 -6.94 -10.95
C SER A 12 42.95 -5.43 -11.21
N GLY A 13 42.40 -4.66 -10.26
CA GLY A 13 42.50 -3.20 -10.26
C GLY A 13 41.28 -2.40 -9.76
N SER A 14 40.06 -2.96 -9.71
CA SER A 14 38.89 -2.17 -9.29
C SER A 14 38.72 -2.12 -7.76
N THR A 15 39.23 -1.06 -7.11
CA THR A 15 38.98 -0.74 -5.69
C THR A 15 37.58 -0.14 -5.47
N GLN A 16 36.54 -0.88 -5.84
CA GLN A 16 35.15 -0.51 -5.55
C GLN A 16 34.88 -0.73 -4.05
N ARG A 17 34.88 0.35 -3.25
CA ARG A 17 34.53 0.30 -1.82
C ARG A 17 33.02 0.46 -1.63
N ALA A 18 32.38 -0.51 -1.00
CA ALA A 18 30.97 -0.47 -0.63
C ALA A 18 30.72 0.62 0.42
N PHE A 19 29.61 1.33 0.25
CA PHE A 19 29.20 2.44 1.08
C PHE A 19 27.88 2.08 1.80
N PRO A 20 27.68 2.48 3.07
CA PRO A 20 28.53 3.37 3.88
C PRO A 20 29.55 2.66 4.77
N PHE A 21 29.42 1.35 5.02
CA PHE A 21 30.17 0.64 6.06
C PHE A 21 31.34 -0.21 5.54
N GLY A 22 31.72 -0.08 4.27
CA GLY A 22 32.79 -0.88 3.65
C GLY A 22 32.31 -2.26 3.16
N ASN A 23 33.23 -3.00 2.53
CA ASN A 23 32.92 -4.21 1.76
C ASN A 23 32.39 -5.37 2.61
N THR A 24 32.68 -5.39 3.91
CA THR A 24 32.27 -6.48 4.81
C THR A 24 30.92 -6.20 5.48
N ALA A 25 30.74 -5.00 6.05
CA ALA A 25 29.55 -4.70 6.84
C ALA A 25 28.34 -4.28 5.97
N THR A 26 28.57 -3.59 4.85
CA THR A 26 27.48 -3.10 3.98
C THR A 26 26.59 -4.24 3.44
N PRO A 27 27.13 -5.35 2.91
CA PRO A 27 26.30 -6.46 2.42
C PRO A 27 25.49 -7.12 3.53
N ILE A 28 26.05 -7.23 4.74
CA ILE A 28 25.35 -7.81 5.91
C ILE A 28 24.16 -6.92 6.29
N VAL A 29 24.39 -5.61 6.43
CA VAL A 29 23.32 -4.64 6.77
C VAL A 29 22.24 -4.66 5.70
N ASN A 30 22.61 -4.63 4.41
CA ASN A 30 21.67 -4.71 3.30
C ASN A 30 20.81 -5.98 3.36
N THR A 31 21.42 -7.11 3.63
CA THR A 31 20.73 -8.41 3.76
C THR A 31 19.73 -8.39 4.93
N VAL A 32 20.13 -7.87 6.09
CA VAL A 32 19.25 -7.73 7.26
C VAL A 32 18.07 -6.80 6.95
N LEU A 33 18.32 -5.62 6.38
CA LEU A 33 17.27 -4.66 6.03
C LEU A 33 16.28 -5.24 5.01
N LYS A 34 16.77 -6.01 4.04
CA LYS A 34 15.93 -6.71 3.06
C LYS A 34 14.99 -7.72 3.73
N TYR A 35 15.51 -8.58 4.60
CA TYR A 35 14.66 -9.54 5.30
C TYR A 35 13.68 -8.87 6.26
N LEU A 36 14.11 -7.81 6.95
CA LEU A 36 13.20 -7.00 7.77
C LEU A 36 12.09 -6.38 6.93
N TYR A 37 12.42 -5.79 5.78
CA TYR A 37 11.42 -5.24 4.86
C TYR A 37 10.40 -6.28 4.43
N LEU A 38 10.86 -7.47 3.98
CA LEU A 38 9.97 -8.55 3.55
C LEU A 38 9.12 -9.09 4.70
N ALA A 39 9.69 -9.25 5.90
CA ALA A 39 8.96 -9.69 7.09
C ALA A 39 7.85 -8.70 7.46
N PHE A 40 8.13 -7.39 7.43
CA PHE A 40 7.15 -6.35 7.73
C PHE A 40 6.10 -6.17 6.63
N LEU A 41 6.46 -6.41 5.37
CA LEU A 41 5.51 -6.48 4.27
C LEU A 41 4.54 -7.65 4.45
N LEU A 42 5.04 -8.85 4.76
CA LEU A 42 4.20 -10.02 5.07
C LEU A 42 3.31 -9.76 6.29
N LEU A 43 3.85 -9.08 7.33
CA LEU A 43 3.07 -8.65 8.48
C LEU A 43 1.89 -7.75 8.07
N GLN A 44 2.06 -6.86 7.08
CA GLN A 44 0.94 -6.03 6.60
C GLN A 44 -0.18 -6.88 6.00
N PHE A 45 0.15 -7.90 5.22
CA PHE A 45 -0.86 -8.81 4.67
C PHE A 45 -1.61 -9.56 5.78
N ILE A 46 -0.90 -10.03 6.81
CA ILE A 46 -1.51 -10.71 7.97
C ILE A 46 -2.46 -9.74 8.70
N LEU A 47 -1.99 -8.52 8.98
CA LEU A 47 -2.79 -7.52 9.69
C LEU A 47 -3.99 -7.05 8.87
N ALA A 48 -3.83 -6.85 7.56
CA ALA A 48 -4.89 -6.35 6.68
C ALA A 48 -6.00 -7.39 6.40
N LEU A 49 -5.69 -8.70 6.48
CA LEU A 49 -6.68 -9.77 6.35
C LEU A 49 -7.45 -10.05 7.64
N GLY A 50 -6.78 -9.93 8.79
CA GLY A 50 -7.33 -10.31 10.09
C GLY A 50 -7.93 -9.17 10.92
N ASN A 51 -7.45 -7.93 10.75
CA ASN A 51 -7.83 -6.80 11.59
C ASN A 51 -8.03 -5.50 10.80
N ARG A 52 -9.01 -4.69 11.22
CA ARG A 52 -9.01 -3.26 10.83
C ARG A 52 -7.76 -2.60 11.40
N PRO A 53 -7.10 -1.65 10.71
CA PRO A 53 -5.85 -1.01 11.18
C PRO A 53 -5.98 -0.36 12.57
N LYS A 54 -7.20 -0.06 13.01
CA LYS A 54 -7.50 0.42 14.37
C LYS A 54 -7.27 -0.61 15.49
N GLY A 55 -7.24 -1.91 15.19
CA GLY A 55 -7.09 -3.00 16.16
C GLY A 55 -5.65 -3.27 16.59
N SER A 56 -4.64 -2.89 15.78
CA SER A 56 -3.22 -2.99 16.13
C SER A 56 -2.44 -1.75 15.69
N LYS A 57 -2.73 -0.61 16.35
CA LYS A 57 -2.07 0.66 16.07
C LYS A 57 -0.54 0.58 16.24
N HIS A 58 -0.07 -0.18 17.22
CA HIS A 58 1.37 -0.32 17.49
C HIS A 58 2.10 -1.04 16.36
N SER A 59 1.60 -2.20 15.89
CA SER A 59 2.21 -2.88 14.76
C SER A 59 2.22 -2.02 13.49
N TYR A 60 1.14 -1.27 13.25
CA TYR A 60 1.06 -0.32 12.14
C TYR A 60 2.14 0.77 12.24
N ILE A 61 2.24 1.46 13.39
CA ILE A 61 3.19 2.55 13.60
C ILE A 61 4.64 2.05 13.49
N VAL A 62 4.95 0.90 14.09
CA VAL A 62 6.30 0.31 14.00
C VAL A 62 6.64 -0.01 12.55
N SER A 63 5.71 -0.60 11.79
CA SER A 63 5.91 -0.89 10.37
C SER A 63 6.14 0.39 9.56
N PHE A 64 5.35 1.43 9.84
CA PHE A 64 5.45 2.73 9.18
C PHE A 64 6.81 3.40 9.42
N VAL A 65 7.29 3.38 10.66
CA VAL A 65 8.61 3.92 11.02
C VAL A 65 9.73 3.11 10.39
N LEU A 66 9.64 1.77 10.42
CA LEU A 66 10.65 0.89 9.81
C LEU A 66 10.77 1.11 8.31
N PHE A 67 9.64 1.18 7.59
CA PHE A 67 9.66 1.49 6.16
C PHE A 67 10.22 2.88 5.88
N GLY A 68 9.94 3.88 6.73
CA GLY A 68 10.54 5.21 6.62
C GLY A 68 12.06 5.21 6.80
N ILE A 69 12.60 4.45 7.78
CA ILE A 69 14.04 4.32 8.00
C ILE A 69 14.71 3.63 6.80
N ILE A 70 14.13 2.54 6.29
CA ILE A 70 14.65 1.84 5.12
C ILE A 70 14.59 2.74 3.88
N GLN A 71 13.50 3.50 3.70
CA GLN A 71 13.35 4.44 2.60
C GLN A 71 14.38 5.56 2.66
N LEU A 72 14.66 6.10 3.85
CA LEU A 72 15.75 7.08 4.04
C LEU A 72 17.10 6.51 3.63
N TYR A 73 17.39 5.27 4.06
CA TYR A 73 18.61 4.57 3.68
C TYR A 73 18.74 4.42 2.16
N ILE A 74 17.67 3.99 1.49
CA ILE A 74 17.62 3.87 0.02
C ILE A 74 17.85 5.23 -0.64
N ILE A 75 17.20 6.30 -0.18
CA ILE A 75 17.38 7.65 -0.74
C ILE A 75 18.84 8.09 -0.64
N VAL A 76 19.49 7.88 0.51
CA VAL A 76 20.91 8.22 0.71
C VAL A 76 21.80 7.41 -0.23
N LEU A 77 21.56 6.10 -0.38
CA LEU A 77 22.31 5.26 -1.30
C LEU A 77 22.10 5.69 -2.76
N SER A 78 20.87 5.97 -3.17
CA SER A 78 20.55 6.42 -4.53
C SER A 78 21.25 7.76 -4.83
N MET A 79 21.20 8.72 -3.92
CA MET A 79 21.90 10.00 -4.08
C MET A 79 23.42 9.80 -4.16
N PHE A 80 23.98 8.93 -3.32
CA PHE A 80 25.40 8.59 -3.37
C PHE A 80 25.81 7.97 -4.72
N LEU A 81 25.02 7.02 -5.24
CA LEU A 81 25.28 6.39 -6.53
C LEU A 81 25.19 7.39 -7.68
N VAL A 82 24.19 8.29 -7.66
CA VAL A 82 24.05 9.35 -8.67
C VAL A 82 25.28 10.28 -8.65
N VAL A 83 25.68 10.77 -7.49
CA VAL A 83 26.87 11.64 -7.36
C VAL A 83 28.12 10.92 -7.85
N ARG A 84 28.32 9.65 -7.45
CA ARG A 84 29.48 8.86 -7.87
C ARG A 84 29.49 8.59 -9.38
N ALA A 85 28.32 8.36 -9.98
CA ALA A 85 28.20 8.15 -11.41
C ALA A 85 28.68 9.39 -12.20
N PHE A 86 28.32 10.59 -11.74
CA PHE A 86 28.76 11.85 -12.37
C PHE A 86 30.21 12.25 -12.02
N SER A 87 30.68 11.98 -10.80
CA SER A 87 32.05 12.36 -10.38
C SER A 87 33.14 11.35 -10.78
N GLY A 88 32.80 10.08 -11.01
CA GLY A 88 33.75 9.00 -11.27
C GLY A 88 34.21 8.87 -12.72
N GLY A 89 33.79 9.77 -13.63
CA GLY A 89 34.18 9.75 -15.04
C GLY A 89 33.49 8.68 -15.90
N THR A 90 32.71 7.77 -15.30
CA THR A 90 31.92 6.74 -16.02
C THR A 90 30.85 7.35 -16.92
N LEU A 91 30.36 8.54 -16.57
CA LEU A 91 29.28 9.26 -17.24
C LEU A 91 29.74 10.65 -17.74
N ALA A 92 30.99 10.78 -18.19
CA ALA A 92 31.50 12.04 -18.69
C ALA A 92 30.82 12.42 -20.02
N PHE A 93 30.14 13.57 -20.05
CA PHE A 93 29.62 14.14 -21.29
C PHE A 93 30.77 14.63 -22.17
N VAL A 94 30.72 14.33 -23.47
CA VAL A 94 31.60 14.97 -24.43
C VAL A 94 31.11 16.41 -24.64
N THR A 95 31.60 17.35 -23.83
CA THR A 95 31.25 18.77 -23.92
C THR A 95 32.14 19.55 -24.89
N ASP A 96 33.28 18.97 -25.26
CA ASP A 96 34.39 19.72 -25.86
C ASP A 96 34.42 19.61 -27.39
N GLN A 97 33.55 18.77 -27.97
CA GLN A 97 33.51 18.46 -29.41
C GLN A 97 32.25 18.99 -30.13
N GLY A 98 31.52 19.92 -29.49
CA GLY A 98 30.36 20.58 -30.06
C GLY A 98 29.02 19.86 -29.84
N ILE A 99 27.92 20.54 -30.18
CA ILE A 99 26.54 20.15 -29.86
C ILE A 99 26.15 18.80 -30.51
N GLY A 100 26.65 18.50 -31.70
CA GLY A 100 26.33 17.26 -32.42
C GLY A 100 26.85 16.00 -31.72
N GLU A 101 28.10 16.00 -31.27
CA GLU A 101 28.70 14.89 -30.53
C GLU A 101 28.14 14.80 -29.10
N PHE A 102 27.81 15.93 -28.48
CA PHE A 102 27.07 15.95 -27.21
C PHE A 102 25.73 15.22 -27.34
N LEU A 103 24.90 15.53 -28.35
CA LEU A 103 23.59 14.89 -28.53
C LEU A 103 23.73 13.38 -28.83
N LYS A 104 24.73 12.97 -29.62
CA LYS A 104 25.01 11.55 -29.86
C LYS A 104 25.43 10.82 -28.58
N SER A 105 26.30 11.43 -27.78
CA SER A 105 26.73 10.89 -26.48
C SER A 105 25.58 10.84 -25.47
N PHE A 106 24.67 11.84 -25.51
CA PHE A 106 23.54 11.95 -24.60
C PHE A 106 22.44 10.91 -24.90
N PHE A 107 22.12 10.67 -26.17
CA PHE A 107 21.09 9.70 -26.59
C PHE A 107 21.64 8.31 -26.94
N SER A 108 22.92 8.06 -26.68
CA SER A 108 23.53 6.74 -26.83
C SER A 108 22.91 5.74 -25.84
N SER A 109 22.79 4.46 -26.23
CA SER A 109 22.25 3.37 -25.39
C SER A 109 23.06 3.11 -24.12
N GLU A 110 24.32 3.52 -24.11
CA GLU A 110 25.25 3.42 -22.98
C GLU A 110 25.57 4.79 -22.38
N GLY A 111 24.87 5.82 -22.87
CA GLY A 111 25.16 7.22 -22.59
C GLY A 111 24.64 7.66 -21.22
N PRO A 112 25.33 8.60 -20.57
CA PRO A 112 24.89 9.23 -19.32
C PRO A 112 23.53 9.94 -19.42
N GLY A 113 23.10 10.30 -20.64
CA GLY A 113 21.84 10.99 -20.85
C GLY A 113 20.62 10.13 -20.52
N ILE A 114 20.68 8.81 -20.62
CA ILE A 114 19.55 7.93 -20.24
C ILE A 114 19.20 8.09 -18.76
N ILE A 115 20.21 8.16 -17.89
CA ILE A 115 20.00 8.34 -16.45
C ILE A 115 19.42 9.72 -16.16
N ILE A 116 19.90 10.77 -16.83
CA ILE A 116 19.34 12.13 -16.69
C ILE A 116 17.89 12.18 -17.18
N ILE A 117 17.59 11.61 -18.34
CA ILE A 117 16.23 11.56 -18.88
C ILE A 117 15.31 10.79 -17.91
N ALA A 118 15.77 9.65 -17.37
CA ALA A 118 15.00 8.88 -16.40
C ALA A 118 14.73 9.67 -15.12
N LEU A 119 15.72 10.38 -14.56
CA LEU A 119 15.55 11.22 -13.37
C LEU A 119 14.63 12.42 -13.65
N ALA A 120 14.80 13.08 -14.81
CA ALA A 120 13.96 14.20 -15.24
C ALA A 120 12.50 13.76 -15.47
N ALA A 121 12.29 12.57 -16.05
CA ALA A 121 10.96 12.00 -16.21
C ALA A 121 10.34 11.62 -14.85
N THR A 122 11.11 10.97 -13.98
CA THR A 122 10.60 10.43 -12.71
C THR A 122 10.30 11.52 -11.68
N PHE A 123 11.15 12.56 -11.61
CA PHE A 123 11.02 13.62 -10.61
C PHE A 123 10.77 14.99 -11.23
N GLY A 124 11.42 15.30 -12.35
CA GLY A 124 11.30 16.60 -13.02
C GLY A 124 9.89 16.88 -13.52
N LEU A 125 9.16 15.86 -14.01
CA LEU A 125 7.76 16.04 -14.42
C LEU A 125 6.85 16.51 -13.29
N TYR A 126 7.08 16.11 -12.04
CA TYR A 126 6.32 16.64 -10.89
C TYR A 126 6.55 18.14 -10.72
N PHE A 127 7.79 18.60 -10.86
CA PHE A 127 8.09 20.04 -10.82
C PHE A 127 7.44 20.78 -11.98
N VAL A 128 7.57 20.27 -13.22
CA VAL A 128 6.96 20.89 -14.40
C VAL A 128 5.44 21.01 -14.25
N ALA A 129 4.77 19.94 -13.83
CA ALA A 129 3.33 19.96 -13.58
C ALA A 129 2.95 20.97 -12.49
N SER A 130 3.74 21.08 -11.42
CA SER A 130 3.48 22.03 -10.34
C SER A 130 3.67 23.49 -10.76
N PHE A 131 4.66 23.78 -11.61
CA PHE A 131 4.83 25.10 -12.21
C PHE A 131 3.71 25.44 -13.19
N MET A 132 3.25 24.48 -13.99
CA MET A 132 2.08 24.66 -14.86
C MET A 132 0.79 24.90 -14.05
N TYR A 133 0.68 24.29 -12.87
CA TYR A 133 -0.42 24.49 -11.93
C TYR A 133 -0.30 25.81 -11.12
N LEU A 134 0.77 26.59 -11.34
CA LEU A 134 1.01 27.89 -10.68
C LEU A 134 1.17 27.82 -9.14
N ASP A 135 1.43 26.64 -8.59
CA ASP A 135 1.76 26.46 -7.17
C ASP A 135 2.89 25.42 -7.02
N PRO A 136 4.16 25.81 -7.20
CA PRO A 136 5.29 24.90 -7.05
C PRO A 136 5.69 24.67 -5.58
N TRP A 137 5.07 25.37 -4.62
CA TRP A 137 5.62 25.47 -3.27
C TRP A 137 5.48 24.18 -2.46
N HIS A 138 4.45 23.40 -2.74
CA HIS A 138 4.26 22.07 -2.15
C HIS A 138 5.39 21.09 -2.55
N MET A 139 6.03 21.27 -3.71
CA MET A 139 7.18 20.46 -4.12
C MET A 139 8.44 20.74 -3.31
N PHE A 140 8.64 21.94 -2.78
CA PHE A 140 9.81 22.23 -1.95
C PHE A 140 9.58 21.87 -0.49
N THR A 141 8.36 22.06 0.00
CA THR A 141 8.02 21.87 1.42
C THR A 141 7.65 20.42 1.75
N SER A 142 6.92 19.74 0.87
CA SER A 142 6.31 18.43 1.17
C SER A 142 6.97 17.26 0.44
N PHE A 143 7.63 17.50 -0.70
CA PHE A 143 8.23 16.44 -1.50
C PHE A 143 9.30 15.61 -0.76
N PRO A 144 10.19 16.18 0.07
CA PRO A 144 11.14 15.36 0.84
C PRO A 144 10.44 14.40 1.80
N ALA A 145 9.38 14.86 2.48
CA ALA A 145 8.57 14.02 3.35
C ALA A 145 7.79 12.95 2.56
N TYR A 146 7.30 13.30 1.37
CA TYR A 146 6.66 12.36 0.45
C TYR A 146 7.62 11.25 0.02
N LEU A 147 8.85 11.58 -0.39
CA LEU A 147 9.87 10.60 -0.75
C LEU A 147 10.19 9.66 0.44
N LEU A 148 10.28 10.20 1.65
CA LEU A 148 10.55 9.43 2.86
C LEU A 148 9.43 8.43 3.20
N ILE A 149 8.16 8.81 2.98
CA ILE A 149 6.99 8.00 3.32
C ILE A 149 6.57 7.07 2.15
N MET A 150 7.20 7.19 0.99
CA MET A 150 6.84 6.48 -0.25
C MET A 150 6.72 4.96 -0.05
N SER A 151 7.68 4.32 0.63
CA SER A 151 7.62 2.89 0.94
C SER A 151 6.38 2.51 1.77
N SER A 152 6.02 3.31 2.77
CA SER A 152 4.80 3.08 3.55
C SER A 152 3.54 3.24 2.69
N TYR A 153 3.53 4.19 1.75
CA TYR A 153 2.40 4.39 0.84
C TYR A 153 2.23 3.20 -0.12
N ILE A 154 3.32 2.70 -0.69
CA ILE A 154 3.29 1.57 -1.61
C ILE A 154 2.94 0.27 -0.89
N ASN A 155 3.50 0.02 0.30
CA ASN A 155 3.30 -1.25 0.98
C ASN A 155 2.06 -1.24 1.87
N ILE A 156 2.02 -0.36 2.88
CA ILE A 156 0.96 -0.38 3.88
C ILE A 156 -0.36 0.03 3.22
N LEU A 157 -0.42 1.21 2.60
CA LEU A 157 -1.68 1.73 2.08
C LEU A 157 -2.25 0.84 0.98
N MET A 158 -1.44 0.36 0.02
CA MET A 158 -1.95 -0.51 -1.04
C MET A 158 -2.42 -1.87 -0.51
N VAL A 159 -1.67 -2.51 0.39
CA VAL A 159 -2.09 -3.79 0.99
C VAL A 159 -3.43 -3.61 1.72
N TYR A 160 -3.55 -2.57 2.56
CA TYR A 160 -4.81 -2.29 3.23
C TYR A 160 -5.95 -1.96 2.24
N ALA A 161 -5.66 -1.24 1.16
CA ALA A 161 -6.65 -0.86 0.16
C ALA A 161 -7.23 -2.06 -0.60
N PHE A 162 -6.37 -2.93 -1.12
CA PHE A 162 -6.81 -4.13 -1.84
C PHE A 162 -7.44 -5.15 -0.88
N SER A 163 -6.86 -5.35 0.31
CA SER A 163 -7.42 -6.27 1.31
C SER A 163 -8.76 -5.80 1.87
N ASN A 164 -9.05 -4.49 1.88
CA ASN A 164 -10.29 -3.91 2.42
C ASN A 164 -11.12 -3.16 1.37
N TRP A 165 -11.06 -3.58 0.11
CA TRP A 165 -11.80 -2.93 -1.00
C TRP A 165 -13.30 -2.71 -0.73
N HIS A 166 -13.94 -3.71 -0.10
CA HIS A 166 -15.35 -3.68 0.31
C HIS A 166 -15.71 -2.64 1.40
N ASP A 167 -14.74 -2.14 2.16
CA ASP A 167 -14.99 -1.25 3.31
C ASP A 167 -14.60 0.20 2.96
N VAL A 168 -15.38 0.89 2.14
CA VAL A 168 -15.08 2.28 1.69
C VAL A 168 -14.84 3.25 2.86
N SER A 169 -15.40 2.93 4.04
CA SER A 169 -15.25 3.74 5.24
C SER A 169 -13.80 3.89 5.72
N TRP A 170 -12.84 3.04 5.32
CA TRP A 170 -11.45 3.25 5.74
C TRP A 170 -10.78 4.43 5.01
N GLY A 171 -11.24 4.79 3.80
CA GLY A 171 -10.69 5.89 2.99
C GLY A 171 -11.43 7.22 3.11
N THR A 172 -12.69 7.23 3.55
CA THR A 172 -13.55 8.44 3.66
C THR A 172 -13.98 8.78 5.09
N LYS A 173 -13.37 8.13 6.10
CA LYS A 173 -13.66 8.31 7.54
C LYS A 173 -13.34 9.75 8.01
N GLY A 174 -14.29 10.65 7.75
CA GLY A 174 -14.21 12.08 7.99
C GLY A 174 -15.36 12.83 7.29
N ALA A 175 -15.87 12.29 6.18
CA ALA A 175 -17.07 12.79 5.51
C ALA A 175 -18.38 12.28 6.16
N ASP A 176 -18.33 11.16 6.88
CA ASP A 176 -19.49 10.53 7.55
C ASP A 176 -19.66 10.95 9.02
N LYS A 177 -19.35 12.20 9.38
CA LYS A 177 -19.96 12.75 10.59
C LYS A 177 -21.37 13.18 10.22
N ALA A 178 -22.31 12.24 10.29
CA ALA A 178 -23.70 12.63 10.47
C ALA A 178 -23.73 13.50 11.73
N ASP A 179 -24.07 14.78 11.55
CA ASP A 179 -24.42 15.67 12.65
C ASP A 179 -25.34 14.88 13.58
N ALA A 180 -24.98 14.78 14.86
CA ALA A 180 -25.75 13.99 15.80
C ALA A 180 -27.19 14.50 15.77
N LEU A 181 -28.10 13.71 15.18
CA LEU A 181 -29.51 14.06 15.18
C LEU A 181 -29.91 14.28 16.65
N PRO A 182 -30.59 15.38 16.99
CA PRO A 182 -30.95 15.67 18.37
C PRO A 182 -31.78 14.49 18.89
N SER A 183 -31.31 13.83 19.94
CA SER A 183 -32.05 12.76 20.60
C SER A 183 -33.40 13.31 21.06
N ALA A 184 -34.49 12.61 20.73
CA ALA A 184 -35.84 13.00 21.10
C ALA A 184 -35.93 13.28 22.62
N GLN A 185 -36.18 14.54 22.97
CA GLN A 185 -36.44 14.96 24.34
C GLN A 185 -37.82 14.43 24.73
N THR A 186 -37.88 13.41 25.58
CA THR A 186 -39.13 13.06 26.26
C THR A 186 -39.36 14.08 27.37
N GLN A 187 -40.33 14.97 27.18
CA GLN A 187 -40.83 15.80 28.27
C GLN A 187 -41.51 14.88 29.28
N LYS A 188 -41.00 14.88 30.51
CA LYS A 188 -41.72 14.36 31.66
C LYS A 188 -42.44 15.55 32.28
N GLU A 189 -43.76 15.50 32.37
CA GLU A 189 -44.50 16.47 33.17
C GLU A 189 -44.17 16.30 34.65
N ASP A 190 -44.08 17.43 35.32
CA ASP A 190 -43.73 17.55 36.73
C ASP A 190 -44.88 17.04 37.61
N GLY A 191 -44.58 16.04 38.44
CA GLY A 191 -45.38 15.75 39.63
C GLY A 191 -46.26 14.50 39.59
N GLY A 192 -45.66 13.36 39.93
CA GLY A 192 -46.29 12.43 40.88
C GLY A 192 -47.25 11.35 40.34
N LYS A 193 -46.70 10.13 40.31
CA LYS A 193 -47.36 8.81 40.49
C LYS A 193 -48.39 8.37 39.43
N ALA A 194 -48.08 7.17 38.92
CA ALA A 194 -48.83 6.36 37.95
C ALA A 194 -48.79 6.91 36.52
N ALA A 195 -48.07 6.19 35.65
CA ALA A 195 -48.38 6.21 34.24
C ALA A 195 -49.82 5.75 34.11
N VAL A 196 -50.76 6.69 33.97
CA VAL A 196 -52.10 6.38 33.51
C VAL A 196 -51.90 5.94 32.07
N ILE A 197 -51.81 4.63 31.89
CA ILE A 197 -52.01 4.03 30.58
C ILE A 197 -53.46 4.33 30.28
N GLU A 198 -53.70 5.36 29.46
CA GLU A 198 -55.00 5.61 28.89
C GLU A 198 -55.29 4.39 28.00
N GLU A 199 -55.97 3.40 28.56
CA GLU A 199 -56.50 2.28 27.78
C GLU A 199 -57.50 2.89 26.82
N ILE A 200 -57.04 3.15 25.59
CA ILE A 200 -57.90 3.55 24.49
C ILE A 200 -59.00 2.49 24.42
N ASP A 201 -60.23 2.90 24.71
CA ASP A 201 -61.41 2.04 24.68
C ASP A 201 -61.62 1.61 23.23
N LYS A 202 -61.01 0.49 22.85
CA LYS A 202 -61.06 -0.06 21.51
C LYS A 202 -62.37 -0.85 21.37
N PRO A 203 -63.08 -0.71 20.25
CA PRO A 203 -64.23 -1.56 19.97
C PRO A 203 -63.86 -3.04 20.15
N GLN A 204 -64.74 -3.81 20.79
CA GLN A 204 -64.52 -5.25 21.04
C GLN A 204 -64.15 -6.03 19.77
N ALA A 205 -64.71 -5.62 18.62
CA ALA A 205 -64.39 -6.20 17.31
C ALA A 205 -62.90 -6.07 16.91
N ASP A 206 -62.25 -4.96 17.28
CA ASP A 206 -60.83 -4.75 16.99
C ASP A 206 -59.94 -5.60 17.90
N ILE A 207 -60.38 -5.82 19.15
CA ILE A 207 -59.72 -6.71 20.11
C ILE A 207 -59.81 -8.16 19.62
N ASP A 208 -61.01 -8.58 19.22
CA ASP A 208 -61.26 -9.95 18.74
C ASP A 208 -60.51 -10.24 17.43
N SER A 209 -60.44 -9.28 16.51
CA SER A 209 -59.68 -9.44 15.25
C SER A 209 -58.17 -9.53 15.49
N GLN A 210 -57.63 -8.73 16.41
CA GLN A 210 -56.21 -8.79 16.78
C GLN A 210 -55.90 -10.10 17.51
N PHE A 211 -56.79 -10.55 18.39
CA PHE A 211 -56.67 -11.82 19.08
C PHE A 211 -56.70 -13.00 18.09
N GLU A 212 -57.67 -13.03 17.17
CA GLU A 212 -57.77 -14.05 16.14
C GLU A 212 -56.54 -14.09 15.24
N SER A 213 -56.02 -12.92 14.83
CA SER A 213 -54.80 -12.83 14.01
C SER A 213 -53.56 -13.35 14.76
N THR A 214 -53.50 -13.13 16.07
CA THR A 214 -52.41 -13.57 16.94
C THR A 214 -52.49 -15.08 17.18
N VAL A 215 -53.68 -15.61 17.45
CA VAL A 215 -53.93 -17.05 17.62
C VAL A 215 -53.65 -17.80 16.32
N LYS A 216 -54.10 -17.29 15.17
CA LYS A 216 -53.78 -17.87 13.87
C LYS A 216 -52.28 -17.91 13.60
N ARG A 217 -51.55 -16.85 13.94
CA ARG A 217 -50.08 -16.81 13.82
C ARG A 217 -49.37 -17.74 14.81
N ALA A 218 -49.91 -17.93 16.01
CA ALA A 218 -49.35 -18.83 17.02
C ALA A 218 -49.62 -20.30 16.69
N LEU A 219 -50.75 -20.60 16.04
CA LEU A 219 -51.15 -21.95 15.63
C LEU A 219 -50.61 -22.34 14.25
N THR A 220 -50.15 -21.40 13.43
CA THR A 220 -49.48 -21.73 12.16
C THR A 220 -48.23 -22.56 12.44
N PRO A 221 -48.12 -23.80 11.90
CA PRO A 221 -46.93 -24.62 12.04
C PRO A 221 -45.70 -23.86 11.55
N TYR A 222 -44.61 -23.94 12.32
CA TYR A 222 -43.34 -23.34 11.92
C TYR A 222 -42.87 -24.00 10.62
N VAL A 223 -42.98 -23.28 9.52
CA VAL A 223 -42.35 -23.64 8.26
C VAL A 223 -40.93 -23.09 8.33
N GLU A 224 -39.95 -23.97 8.46
CA GLU A 224 -38.55 -23.58 8.39
C GLU A 224 -38.36 -22.79 7.08
N PRO A 225 -37.94 -21.52 7.14
CA PRO A 225 -37.69 -20.76 5.94
C PRO A 225 -36.68 -21.56 5.12
N LYS A 226 -37.02 -21.89 3.86
CA LYS A 226 -36.09 -22.59 2.96
C LYS A 226 -34.78 -21.81 2.99
N SER A 227 -33.74 -22.43 3.55
CA SER A 227 -32.40 -21.88 3.56
C SER A 227 -32.08 -21.48 2.14
N ASN A 228 -31.99 -20.18 1.90
CA ASN A 228 -31.67 -19.66 0.60
C ASN A 228 -30.16 -19.87 0.44
N GLU A 229 -29.75 -21.07 0.03
CA GLU A 229 -28.34 -21.42 -0.26
C GLU A 229 -27.79 -20.70 -1.50
N GLY A 230 -28.54 -19.73 -2.04
CA GLY A 230 -28.02 -18.81 -3.04
C GLY A 230 -26.84 -18.03 -2.46
N LYS A 231 -25.73 -17.98 -3.21
CA LYS A 231 -24.57 -17.14 -2.87
C LYS A 231 -25.05 -15.76 -2.49
N THR A 232 -24.83 -15.38 -1.24
CA THR A 232 -25.15 -14.04 -0.77
C THR A 232 -24.28 -13.03 -1.53
N LEU A 233 -24.74 -11.79 -1.65
CA LEU A 233 -23.91 -10.72 -2.22
C LEU A 233 -22.60 -10.56 -1.41
N ASP A 234 -22.66 -10.80 -0.10
CA ASP A 234 -21.50 -10.79 0.79
C ASP A 234 -20.48 -11.89 0.46
N ASP A 235 -20.93 -13.10 0.14
CA ASP A 235 -20.04 -14.17 -0.34
C ASP A 235 -19.40 -13.82 -1.68
N SER A 236 -20.15 -13.17 -2.56
CA SER A 236 -19.64 -12.69 -3.85
C SER A 236 -18.57 -11.60 -3.66
N TYR A 237 -18.78 -10.65 -2.74
CA TYR A 237 -17.79 -9.63 -2.39
C TYR A 237 -16.56 -10.20 -1.72
N ARG A 238 -16.71 -11.19 -0.83
CA ARG A 238 -15.58 -11.87 -0.20
C ARG A 238 -14.75 -12.64 -1.22
N SER A 239 -15.40 -13.34 -2.16
CA SER A 239 -14.71 -14.05 -3.25
C SER A 239 -13.99 -13.09 -4.20
N PHE A 240 -14.64 -11.98 -4.58
CA PHE A 240 -14.04 -10.95 -5.42
C PHE A 240 -12.81 -10.32 -4.77
N ARG A 241 -12.91 -9.94 -3.49
CA ARG A 241 -11.80 -9.37 -2.71
C ARG A 241 -10.58 -10.28 -2.73
N THR A 242 -10.76 -11.58 -2.46
CA THR A 242 -9.65 -12.53 -2.51
C THR A 242 -9.05 -12.59 -3.91
N ARG A 243 -9.87 -12.70 -4.97
CA ARG A 243 -9.36 -12.72 -6.36
C ARG A 243 -8.60 -11.46 -6.74
N LEU A 244 -9.09 -10.29 -6.32
CA LEU A 244 -8.47 -8.99 -6.57
C LEU A 244 -7.09 -8.91 -5.89
N VAL A 245 -7.03 -9.19 -4.59
CA VAL A 245 -5.78 -9.17 -3.82
C VAL A 245 -4.78 -10.19 -4.37
N THR A 246 -5.25 -11.40 -4.66
CA THR A 246 -4.41 -12.46 -5.22
C THR A 246 -3.87 -12.09 -6.60
N SER A 247 -4.71 -11.56 -7.50
CA SER A 247 -4.27 -11.09 -8.83
C SER A 247 -3.24 -9.97 -8.72
N TRP A 248 -3.48 -8.99 -7.85
CA TRP A 248 -2.55 -7.91 -7.59
C TRP A 248 -1.22 -8.42 -7.02
N LEU A 249 -1.25 -9.31 -6.02
CA LEU A 249 -0.06 -9.91 -5.42
C LEU A 249 0.77 -10.69 -6.45
N PHE A 250 0.15 -11.56 -7.24
CA PHE A 250 0.85 -12.33 -8.26
C PHE A 250 1.40 -11.43 -9.38
N SER A 251 0.66 -10.40 -9.81
CA SER A 251 1.15 -9.46 -10.82
C SER A 251 2.41 -8.71 -10.35
N ASN A 252 2.43 -8.26 -9.10
CA ASN A 252 3.63 -7.63 -8.51
C ASN A 252 4.76 -8.64 -8.29
N GLY A 253 4.44 -9.88 -7.92
CA GLY A 253 5.42 -10.95 -7.80
C GLY A 253 6.09 -11.26 -9.13
N ILE A 254 5.31 -11.40 -10.21
CA ILE A 254 5.83 -11.60 -11.57
C ILE A 254 6.69 -10.40 -11.98
N LEU A 255 6.24 -9.17 -11.74
CA LEU A 255 7.01 -7.97 -12.04
C LEU A 255 8.34 -7.93 -11.27
N ALA A 256 8.34 -8.28 -9.98
CA ALA A 256 9.54 -8.33 -9.17
C ALA A 256 10.53 -9.37 -9.69
N VAL A 257 10.06 -10.55 -10.11
CA VAL A 257 10.90 -11.56 -10.76
C VAL A 257 11.43 -10.99 -12.09
N ALA A 258 10.57 -10.45 -12.95
CA ALA A 258 10.97 -9.93 -14.25
C ALA A 258 12.03 -8.82 -14.17
N ILE A 259 11.96 -7.93 -13.16
CA ILE A 259 12.95 -6.86 -12.96
C ILE A 259 14.25 -7.39 -12.32
N THR A 260 14.19 -8.49 -11.57
CA THR A 260 15.36 -9.03 -10.85
C THR A 260 16.06 -10.19 -11.58
N SER A 261 15.43 -10.77 -12.59
CA SER A 261 16.03 -11.76 -13.47
C SER A 261 17.02 -11.09 -14.42
N GLU A 262 18.28 -11.50 -14.36
CA GLU A 262 19.36 -11.02 -15.23
C GLU A 262 19.22 -11.59 -16.66
N ASP A 263 18.57 -12.75 -16.82
CA ASP A 263 18.39 -13.45 -18.08
C ASP A 263 16.97 -13.98 -18.23
N VAL A 264 16.31 -13.65 -19.35
CA VAL A 264 15.00 -14.24 -19.72
C VAL A 264 15.12 -15.73 -20.02
N ASN A 265 16.33 -16.20 -20.36
CA ASN A 265 16.62 -17.61 -20.66
C ASN A 265 16.78 -18.49 -19.41
N LYS A 266 17.00 -17.90 -18.22
CA LYS A 266 16.96 -18.59 -16.92
C LYS A 266 15.55 -18.60 -16.31
N PHE A 267 14.55 -18.15 -17.05
CA PHE A 267 13.14 -18.14 -16.63
C PHE A 267 12.50 -19.54 -16.78
N GLY A 268 13.13 -20.56 -16.18
CA GLY A 268 12.68 -21.94 -16.19
C GLY A 268 13.26 -22.71 -15.00
N PHE A 269 12.62 -23.82 -14.62
CA PHE A 269 13.06 -24.75 -13.55
C PHE A 269 14.37 -25.51 -13.89
N ASN A 270 15.23 -24.94 -14.72
CA ASN A 270 16.49 -25.53 -15.12
C ASN A 270 17.62 -24.60 -14.63
N ASP A 271 17.96 -24.79 -13.36
CA ASP A 271 19.33 -24.91 -12.86
C ASP A 271 19.24 -24.98 -11.32
N VAL A 272 18.94 -26.19 -10.85
CA VAL A 272 19.16 -26.57 -9.46
C VAL A 272 20.66 -26.82 -9.30
N ASP A 273 21.44 -25.75 -9.15
CA ASP A 273 22.73 -25.88 -8.49
C ASP A 273 22.46 -25.89 -6.98
N LEU A 274 22.24 -27.10 -6.46
CA LEU A 274 22.39 -27.44 -5.05
C LEU A 274 23.87 -27.32 -4.66
N GLY A 275 24.40 -26.10 -4.68
CA GLY A 275 25.70 -25.75 -4.11
C GLY A 275 25.52 -25.45 -2.63
N PHE A 276 25.54 -26.50 -1.80
CA PHE A 276 25.84 -26.35 -0.39
C PHE A 276 27.22 -25.67 -0.25
N PHE A 277 27.25 -24.61 0.56
CA PHE A 277 28.33 -24.00 1.38
C PHE A 277 28.44 -22.49 1.21
#